data_AF-A0A662V9V1-F1
#
_entry.id   AF-A0A662V9V1-F1
#
_cell.length_a   1.000
_cell.length_b   1.000
_cell.length_c   1.000
_cell.angle_alpha   90.00
_cell.angle_beta   90.00
_cell.angle_gamma   90.00
#
_symmetry.space_group_name_H-M   'P 1'
#
loop_
_entity.id
_entity.type
_entity.pdbx_description
1 polymer ?
#
loop_
_entity_poly.entity_id
_entity_poly.type
_entity_poly.pdbx_seq_one_letter_code
_entity_poly.pdbx_strand_id
1 'polypeptide(L)'
;MRMNTVPPTWVPRLDKNEVRIEPVESIVDSITVYFANSFSIVQRGQHFLLTIGYDHPDGVSVKYRTFALDADGLERLVDAINSLFPEEKEQEETSEKKASSSSKKVCPNCGWENEPSAKFCVKCGAKLP
;
A
#
# COMPACT_ATOMS: atom_id res chain seq x y z
N MET A 1 25.70 -72.89 -47.12
CA MET A 1 26.35 -71.79 -46.37
C MET A 1 25.48 -71.43 -45.18
N ARG A 2 26.09 -70.84 -44.16
CA ARG A 2 25.61 -70.63 -42.79
C ARG A 2 24.35 -69.72 -42.68
N MET A 3 23.55 -69.99 -41.63
CA MET A 3 22.98 -69.05 -40.61
C MET A 3 22.94 -67.56 -41.02
N ASN A 4 21.89 -66.77 -40.84
CA ASN A 4 20.92 -66.63 -39.74
C ASN A 4 19.91 -65.55 -40.20
N THR A 5 18.70 -65.52 -39.67
CA THR A 5 18.15 -64.30 -39.05
C THR A 5 16.99 -64.67 -38.12
N VAL A 6 17.21 -64.39 -36.84
CA VAL A 6 16.29 -64.55 -35.71
C VAL A 6 15.29 -63.37 -35.76
N PRO A 7 13.99 -63.58 -35.48
CA PRO A 7 12.98 -62.52 -35.30
C PRO A 7 13.19 -61.86 -33.91
N PRO A 8 12.66 -60.66 -33.54
CA PRO A 8 11.21 -60.55 -33.34
C PRO A 8 10.64 -59.11 -33.26
N THR A 9 9.36 -59.07 -32.89
CA THR A 9 8.63 -57.98 -32.24
C THR A 9 8.35 -56.74 -33.08
N TRP A 10 7.09 -56.71 -33.55
CA TRP A 10 6.24 -55.52 -33.58
C TRP A 10 6.65 -54.50 -32.51
N VAL A 11 7.22 -53.38 -32.95
CA VAL A 11 7.33 -52.17 -32.14
C VAL A 11 6.30 -51.19 -32.72
N PRO A 12 5.27 -50.78 -31.97
CA PRO A 12 4.30 -49.81 -32.44
C PRO A 12 5.03 -48.49 -32.75
N ARG A 13 4.69 -47.88 -33.90
CA ARG A 13 5.14 -46.53 -34.27
C ARG A 13 4.74 -45.56 -33.16
N LEU A 14 5.70 -45.20 -32.31
CA LEU A 14 5.63 -43.97 -31.52
C LEU A 14 5.65 -42.82 -32.53
N ASP A 15 4.52 -42.17 -32.70
CA ASP A 15 4.46 -40.86 -33.31
C ASP A 15 5.40 -39.96 -32.51
N LYS A 16 6.50 -39.54 -33.14
CA LYS A 16 7.36 -38.49 -32.61
C LYS A 16 6.57 -37.18 -32.70
N ASN A 17 5.60 -36.99 -31.82
CA ASN A 17 5.18 -35.67 -31.42
C ASN A 17 6.29 -35.13 -30.51
N GLU A 18 7.41 -34.81 -31.15
CA GLU A 18 8.54 -34.13 -30.56
C GLU A 18 8.06 -32.70 -30.31
N VAL A 19 7.43 -32.49 -29.16
CA VAL A 19 7.05 -31.18 -28.66
C VAL A 19 8.36 -30.42 -28.45
N ARG A 20 8.72 -29.63 -29.46
CA ARG A 20 9.82 -28.69 -29.39
C ARG A 20 9.36 -27.57 -28.46
N ILE A 21 9.74 -27.65 -27.19
CA ILE A 21 9.61 -26.54 -26.25
C ILE A 21 10.71 -25.55 -26.64
N GLU A 22 10.36 -24.56 -27.47
CA GLU A 22 11.21 -23.39 -27.67
C GLU A 22 11.41 -22.73 -26.29
N PRO A 23 12.63 -22.28 -25.96
CA PRO A 23 12.86 -21.56 -24.71
C PRO A 23 11.93 -20.35 -24.69
N VAL A 24 11.13 -20.22 -23.64
CA VAL A 24 10.30 -19.04 -23.38
C VAL A 24 11.27 -17.88 -23.20
N GLU A 25 11.61 -17.22 -24.30
CA GLU A 25 12.39 -15.99 -24.28
C GLU A 25 11.67 -15.03 -23.35
N SER A 26 12.46 -14.51 -22.40
CA SER A 26 12.04 -13.69 -21.28
C SER A 26 10.96 -12.70 -21.70
N ILE A 27 9.74 -12.95 -21.24
CA ILE A 27 8.69 -11.94 -21.21
C ILE A 27 9.22 -10.90 -20.22
N VAL A 28 9.86 -9.86 -20.75
CA VAL A 28 10.07 -8.62 -20.00
C VAL A 28 8.66 -8.06 -19.85
N ASP A 29 7.98 -8.48 -18.78
CA ASP A 29 6.62 -8.08 -18.45
C ASP A 29 6.58 -6.55 -18.49
N SER A 30 5.86 -5.99 -19.46
CA SER A 30 5.56 -4.57 -19.48
C SER A 30 4.75 -4.27 -18.22
N ILE A 31 5.40 -3.74 -17.19
CA ILE A 31 4.76 -3.38 -15.92
C ILE A 31 3.73 -2.30 -16.25
N THR A 32 2.45 -2.67 -16.24
CA THR A 32 1.37 -1.69 -16.36
C THR A 32 1.25 -0.97 -15.03
N VAL A 33 1.61 0.32 -15.01
CA VAL A 33 1.48 1.18 -13.85
C VAL A 33 0.11 1.83 -13.87
N TYR A 34 -0.70 1.61 -12.83
CA TYR A 34 -1.97 2.31 -12.62
C TYR A 34 -1.78 3.42 -11.61
N PHE A 35 -2.26 4.63 -11.91
CA PHE A 35 -2.34 5.70 -10.93
C PHE A 35 -3.58 5.48 -10.06
N ALA A 36 -3.39 5.13 -8.79
CA ALA A 36 -4.49 4.85 -7.86
C ALA A 36 -4.50 5.88 -6.73
N ASN A 37 -5.69 6.40 -6.40
CA ASN A 37 -5.93 7.27 -5.25
C ASN A 37 -7.05 6.73 -4.33
N SER A 38 -7.56 5.53 -4.60
CA SER A 38 -8.65 4.91 -3.85
C SER A 38 -8.37 3.43 -3.63
N PHE A 39 -8.71 2.94 -2.43
CA PHE A 39 -8.67 1.51 -2.13
C PHE A 39 -9.76 1.13 -1.13
N SER A 40 -10.13 -0.15 -1.12
CA SER A 40 -11.08 -0.70 -0.14
C SER A 40 -10.70 -2.12 0.23
N ILE A 41 -10.90 -2.51 1.50
CA ILE A 41 -10.74 -3.89 1.96
C ILE A 41 -12.07 -4.39 2.51
N VAL A 42 -12.52 -5.56 2.04
CA VAL A 42 -13.76 -6.20 2.51
C VAL A 42 -13.48 -7.65 2.91
N GLN A 43 -13.81 -8.04 4.14
CA GLN A 43 -13.68 -9.43 4.59
C GLN A 43 -14.83 -10.29 4.04
N ARG A 44 -14.49 -11.46 3.48
CA ARG A 44 -15.41 -12.48 2.96
C ARG A 44 -14.94 -13.86 3.42
N GLY A 45 -15.53 -14.35 4.49
CA GLY A 45 -15.10 -15.62 5.12
C GLY A 45 -13.67 -15.49 5.64
N GLN A 46 -12.79 -16.38 5.18
CA GLN A 46 -11.36 -16.40 5.55
C GLN A 46 -10.47 -15.51 4.68
N HIS A 47 -11.04 -14.82 3.70
CA HIS A 47 -10.28 -13.96 2.79
C HIS A 47 -10.67 -12.48 2.95
N PHE A 48 -9.75 -11.62 2.56
CA PHE A 48 -9.88 -10.17 2.47
C PHE A 48 -9.75 -9.75 1.01
N LEU A 49 -10.75 -9.05 0.50
CA LEU A 49 -10.76 -8.52 -0.86
C LEU A 49 -10.23 -7.09 -0.83
N LEU A 50 -8.96 -6.91 -1.22
CA LEU A 50 -8.35 -5.60 -1.42
C LEU A 50 -8.59 -5.14 -2.85
N THR A 51 -9.37 -4.08 -3.03
CA THR A 51 -9.59 -3.42 -4.32
C THR A 51 -8.78 -2.13 -4.39
N ILE A 52 -8.07 -1.92 -5.50
CA ILE A 52 -7.34 -0.70 -5.83
C ILE A 52 -8.03 -0.01 -7.02
N GLY A 53 -8.20 1.31 -6.93
CA GLY A 53 -8.91 2.09 -7.93
C GLY A 53 -8.54 3.57 -7.93
N TYR A 54 -9.35 4.34 -8.64
CA TYR A 54 -9.24 5.77 -8.78
C TYR A 54 -10.61 6.43 -8.67
N ASP A 55 -10.74 7.39 -7.76
CA ASP A 55 -11.92 8.26 -7.64
C ASP A 55 -11.64 9.57 -8.37
N HIS A 56 -12.45 9.86 -9.38
CA HIS A 56 -12.38 11.09 -10.15
C HIS A 56 -13.20 12.20 -9.48
N PRO A 57 -12.79 13.48 -9.58
CA PRO A 57 -13.48 14.60 -8.92
C PRO A 57 -14.95 14.81 -9.32
N ASP A 58 -15.40 14.28 -10.45
CA ASP A 58 -16.80 14.30 -10.89
C ASP A 58 -17.68 13.23 -10.22
N GLY A 59 -17.10 12.44 -9.32
CA GLY A 59 -17.79 11.38 -8.58
C GLY A 59 -17.75 10.01 -9.24
N VAL A 60 -17.01 9.82 -10.34
CA VAL A 60 -16.83 8.51 -10.97
C VAL A 60 -15.68 7.74 -10.32
N SER A 61 -15.96 6.53 -9.85
CA SER A 61 -14.96 5.60 -9.31
C SER A 61 -14.61 4.50 -10.32
N VAL A 62 -13.32 4.35 -10.62
CA VAL A 62 -12.78 3.28 -11.48
C VAL A 62 -12.03 2.27 -10.63
N LYS A 63 -12.38 0.98 -10.74
CA LYS A 63 -11.68 -0.11 -10.05
C LYS A 63 -10.72 -0.79 -11.02
N TYR A 64 -9.42 -0.84 -10.69
CA TYR A 64 -8.41 -1.44 -11.56
C TYR A 64 -8.22 -2.92 -11.27
N ARG A 65 -7.99 -3.27 -10.00
CA ARG A 65 -7.68 -4.64 -9.59
C ARG A 65 -8.27 -4.95 -8.23
N THR A 66 -8.64 -6.22 -8.04
CA THR A 66 -9.04 -6.76 -6.75
C THR A 66 -8.21 -8.00 -6.47
N PHE A 67 -7.64 -8.06 -5.27
CA PHE A 67 -6.81 -9.15 -4.78
C PHE A 67 -7.54 -9.84 -3.63
N ALA A 68 -7.57 -11.16 -3.64
CA ALA A 68 -7.99 -11.95 -2.50
C ALA A 68 -6.76 -12.30 -1.68
N LEU A 69 -6.72 -11.86 -0.44
CA LEU A 69 -5.66 -12.14 0.53
C LEU A 69 -6.25 -13.05 1.61
N ASP A 70 -5.49 -14.03 2.07
CA ASP A 70 -5.78 -14.72 3.32
C ASP A 70 -5.26 -13.89 4.52
N ALA A 71 -5.36 -14.43 5.74
CA ALA A 71 -4.90 -13.74 6.95
C ALA A 71 -3.39 -13.45 6.89
N ASP A 72 -2.60 -14.46 6.57
CA ASP A 72 -1.13 -14.36 6.49
C ASP A 72 -0.70 -13.37 5.39
N GLY A 73 -1.37 -13.37 4.24
CA GLY A 73 -1.11 -12.44 3.14
C GLY A 73 -1.45 -10.99 3.50
N LEU A 74 -2.52 -10.78 4.27
CA LEU A 74 -2.86 -9.45 4.77
C LEU A 74 -1.85 -8.94 5.79
N GLU A 75 -1.41 -9.79 6.72
CA GLU A 75 -0.37 -9.44 7.71
C GLU A 75 0.91 -8.98 7.02
N ARG A 76 1.39 -9.75 6.03
CA ARG A 76 2.58 -9.39 5.24
C ARG A 76 2.43 -8.07 4.48
N LEU A 77 1.23 -7.80 3.96
CA LEU A 77 0.96 -6.53 3.26
C LEU A 77 1.08 -5.35 4.23
N VAL A 78 0.49 -5.48 5.42
CA VAL A 78 0.53 -4.43 6.46
C VAL A 78 1.96 -4.20 6.91
N ASP A 79 2.71 -5.26 7.19
CA ASP A 79 4.13 -5.15 7.58
C ASP A 79 4.96 -4.49 6.49
N ALA A 80 4.75 -4.85 5.22
CA ALA A 80 5.43 -4.22 4.10
C ALA A 80 5.13 -2.71 4.05
N ILE A 81 3.88 -2.29 4.20
CA ILE A 81 3.50 -0.86 4.21
C ILE A 81 4.15 -0.13 5.39
N ASN A 82 4.07 -0.69 6.59
CA ASN A 82 4.67 -0.11 7.80
C ASN A 82 6.20 0.00 7.70
N SER A 83 6.85 -0.87 6.93
CA SER A 83 8.30 -0.81 6.69
C SER A 83 8.71 0.32 5.73
N LEU A 84 7.79 0.79 4.87
CA LEU A 84 8.05 1.88 3.91
C LEU A 84 8.02 3.25 4.59
N PHE A 85 7.22 3.37 5.62
CA PHE A 85 7.13 4.55 6.47
C PHE A 85 7.46 4.09 7.87
N PRO A 86 8.75 3.85 8.18
CA PRO A 86 9.14 3.60 9.55
C PRO A 86 8.74 4.86 10.32
N GLU A 87 7.59 4.81 10.99
CA GLU A 87 7.19 5.86 11.91
C GLU A 87 8.39 6.06 12.82
N GLU A 88 8.90 7.30 12.88
CA GLU A 88 9.75 7.71 13.99
C GLU A 88 8.91 7.41 15.23
N LYS A 89 9.17 6.26 15.85
CA LYS A 89 8.48 5.77 17.03
C LYS A 89 8.63 6.82 18.12
N GLU A 90 7.72 7.79 18.16
CA GLU A 90 7.49 8.60 19.33
C GLU A 90 6.91 7.67 20.39
N GLN A 91 7.76 7.42 21.36
CA GLN A 91 7.52 6.66 22.55
C GLN A 91 6.41 7.34 23.36
N GLU A 92 5.16 6.93 23.17
CA GLU A 92 4.14 7.13 24.19
C GLU A 92 4.32 6.09 25.31
N GLU A 93 5.33 6.31 26.16
CA GLU A 93 5.26 5.93 27.58
C GLU A 93 6.03 6.98 28.42
N THR A 94 5.25 7.78 29.15
CA THR A 94 5.60 8.46 30.42
C THR A 94 6.63 9.59 30.42
N SER A 95 6.15 10.84 30.47
CA SER A 95 6.68 11.88 31.37
C SER A 95 5.79 13.12 31.36
N GLU A 96 5.16 13.42 32.50
CA GLU A 96 4.65 14.74 32.81
C GLU A 96 5.74 15.82 32.65
N LYS A 97 5.29 17.05 32.33
CA LYS A 97 6.01 18.34 32.34
C LYS A 97 7.09 18.59 31.27
N LYS A 98 6.67 19.35 30.26
CA LYS A 98 7.37 20.60 29.92
C LYS A 98 6.35 21.73 29.68
N ALA A 99 6.09 22.47 30.76
CA ALA A 99 5.51 23.79 30.68
C ALA A 99 6.45 24.70 29.89
N SER A 100 6.09 25.05 28.65
CA SER A 100 6.55 26.29 28.05
C SER A 100 5.58 27.37 28.53
N SER A 101 5.95 28.05 29.61
CA SER A 101 5.20 29.16 30.19
C SER A 101 5.31 30.39 29.30
N SER A 102 4.68 30.35 28.13
CA SER A 102 4.40 31.55 27.37
C SER A 102 3.01 32.03 27.83
N SER A 103 3.00 32.83 28.90
CA SER A 103 1.78 33.37 29.50
C SER A 103 1.01 34.18 28.46
N LYS A 104 -0.14 33.66 28.00
CA LYS A 104 -1.03 34.32 27.06
C LYS A 104 -1.43 35.71 27.59
N LYS A 105 -1.53 36.69 26.69
CA LYS A 105 -1.87 38.08 27.03
C LYS A 105 -3.35 38.32 26.83
N VAL A 106 -4.08 38.53 27.92
CA VAL A 106 -5.48 38.96 27.85
C VAL A 106 -5.53 40.44 27.48
N CYS A 107 -6.29 40.77 26.45
CA CYS A 107 -6.46 42.15 26.02
C CYS A 107 -7.26 42.93 27.08
N PRO A 108 -6.71 44.03 27.63
CA PRO A 108 -7.43 44.83 28.64
C PRO A 108 -8.64 45.58 28.06
N ASN A 109 -8.73 45.73 26.73
CA ASN A 109 -9.83 46.44 26.08
C ASN A 109 -11.03 45.53 25.77
N CYS A 110 -10.80 44.30 25.31
CA CYS A 110 -11.88 43.42 24.84
C CYS A 110 -11.92 42.03 25.48
N GLY A 111 -10.99 41.73 26.39
CA GLY A 111 -10.92 40.46 27.11
C GLY A 111 -10.46 39.27 26.26
N TRP A 112 -10.07 39.47 25.00
CA TRP A 112 -9.60 38.38 24.14
C TRP A 112 -8.22 37.89 24.59
N GLU A 113 -8.03 36.58 24.62
CA GLU A 113 -6.75 35.96 24.94
C GLU A 113 -5.88 35.90 23.69
N ASN A 114 -4.71 36.54 23.73
CA ASN A 114 -3.78 36.64 22.61
C ASN A 114 -2.50 35.89 22.92
N GLU A 115 -1.81 35.48 21.86
CA GLU A 115 -0.48 34.88 21.97
C GLU A 115 0.50 35.81 22.70
N PRO A 116 1.46 35.28 23.47
CA PRO A 116 2.39 36.08 24.28
C PRO A 116 3.27 37.02 23.45
N SER A 117 3.56 36.64 22.21
CA SER A 117 4.33 37.41 21.23
C SER A 117 3.51 38.50 20.52
N ALA A 118 2.18 38.53 20.70
CA ALA A 118 1.32 39.50 20.03
C ALA A 118 1.58 40.92 20.57
N LYS A 119 1.87 41.86 19.66
CA LYS A 119 2.04 43.29 19.97
C LYS A 119 0.70 44.03 20.00
N PHE A 120 -0.29 43.53 19.26
CA PHE A 120 -1.63 44.08 19.15
C PHE A 120 -2.67 42.95 19.27
N CYS A 121 -3.85 43.27 19.79
CA CYS A 121 -4.94 42.32 19.92
C CYS A 121 -5.49 41.95 18.54
N VAL A 122 -5.57 40.65 18.25
CA VAL A 122 -6.10 40.14 16.97
C VAL A 122 -7.59 40.43 16.79
N LYS A 123 -8.33 40.62 17.89
CA LYS A 123 -9.77 40.87 17.86
C LYS A 123 -10.12 42.35 17.73
N CYS A 124 -9.40 43.25 18.41
CA CYS A 124 -9.78 44.67 18.48
C CYS A 124 -8.69 45.66 18.07
N GLY A 125 -7.48 45.19 17.72
CA GLY A 125 -6.37 46.04 17.29
C GLY A 125 -5.68 46.85 18.40
N ALA A 126 -6.16 46.79 19.65
CA ALA A 126 -5.54 47.50 20.77
C ALA A 126 -4.12 46.97 21.05
N LYS A 127 -3.19 47.87 21.38
CA LYS A 127 -1.83 47.50 21.78
C LYS A 127 -1.85 46.68 23.07
N LEU A 128 -1.17 45.55 23.08
CA LEU A 128 -1.05 44.70 24.26
C LEU A 128 0.15 45.17 25.11
N PRO A 129 0.09 45.04 26.45
CA PRO A 129 1.21 45.37 27.34
C PRO A 129 2.43 44.48 27.08
#